data_AF-A0A831T606-F1
#
_entry.id   AF-A0A831T606-F1
#
_cell.length_a   1.000
_cell.length_b   1.000
_cell.length_c   1.000
_cell.angle_alpha   90.00
_cell.angle_beta   90.00
_cell.angle_gamma   90.00
#
_symmetry.space_group_name_H-M   'P 1'
#
loop_
_entity.id
_entity.type
_entity.pdbx_description
1 polymer ?
#
loop_
_entity_poly.entity_id
_entity_poly.type
_entity_poly.pdbx_seq_one_letter_code
_entity_poly.pdbx_strand_id
1 'polypeptide(L)'
;MNPPANQATAVYDALAYVLLEELAKERGKRNAVVVLTDGVDSTLQGAQNRPSYYGSVLPFDPLLELATELDTLIYPIYLDTKAEQIELWANSGMPHDKAASLAEQAYAVSYIRLKKLAEASAGRLFEAESLEQLEPVYELIIADLRTVYTLAYTPTNTARDGKWRRIAVKLPSNPEAIIRTRRGYTAR
;
A
#
# COMPACT_ATOMS: atom_id res chain seq x y z
N MET A 1 -24.27 5.62 26.49
CA MET A 1 -22.85 5.28 26.71
C MET A 1 -22.19 5.34 25.34
N ASN A 2 -21.47 6.41 25.04
CA ASN A 2 -20.78 6.52 23.75
C ASN A 2 -19.63 5.51 23.72
N PRO A 3 -19.44 4.74 22.63
CA PRO A 3 -18.24 3.94 22.49
C PRO A 3 -17.01 4.87 22.42
N PRO A 4 -15.86 4.48 23.00
CA PRO A 4 -14.63 5.23 22.85
C PRO A 4 -14.25 5.28 21.37
N ALA A 5 -13.73 6.44 20.93
CA ALA A 5 -13.37 6.70 19.55
C ALA A 5 -12.46 5.61 18.95
N ASN A 6 -12.73 5.27 17.69
CA ASN A 6 -12.01 4.33 16.81
C ASN A 6 -10.49 4.57 16.75
N GLN A 7 -9.71 4.09 17.72
CA GLN A 7 -8.23 4.17 17.71
C GLN A 7 -7.55 3.05 16.93
N ALA A 8 -8.28 2.27 16.13
CA ALA A 8 -7.71 1.19 15.32
C ALA A 8 -7.71 1.55 13.84
N THR A 9 -6.54 1.47 13.22
CA THR A 9 -6.34 1.66 11.79
C THR A 9 -6.32 0.28 11.13
N ALA A 10 -7.34 0.00 10.30
CA ALA A 10 -7.46 -1.24 9.52
C ALA A 10 -7.21 -0.95 8.04
N VAL A 11 -5.96 -0.56 7.71
CA VAL A 11 -5.60 -0.06 6.38
C VAL A 11 -5.78 -1.14 5.32
N TYR A 12 -5.42 -2.38 5.62
CA TYR A 12 -5.46 -3.48 4.67
C TYR A 12 -6.88 -3.90 4.35
N ASP A 13 -7.75 -3.97 5.36
CA ASP A 13 -9.17 -4.27 5.16
C ASP A 13 -9.85 -3.18 4.31
N ALA A 14 -9.59 -1.90 4.62
CA ALA A 14 -10.15 -0.79 3.87
C ALA A 14 -9.68 -0.81 2.39
N LEU A 15 -8.39 -1.05 2.16
CA LEU A 15 -7.87 -1.14 0.79
C LEU A 15 -8.43 -2.36 0.05
N ALA A 16 -8.51 -3.53 0.70
CA ALA A 16 -9.08 -4.72 0.09
C ALA A 16 -10.57 -4.54 -0.23
N TYR A 17 -11.32 -3.89 0.64
CA TYR A 17 -12.70 -3.53 0.38
C TYR A 17 -12.83 -2.68 -0.88
N VAL A 18 -12.06 -1.59 -1.02
CA VAL A 18 -12.09 -0.75 -2.22
C VAL A 18 -11.71 -1.56 -3.47
N LEU A 19 -10.66 -2.37 -3.38
CA LEU A 19 -10.18 -3.18 -4.49
C LEU A 19 -11.22 -4.22 -4.95
N LEU A 20 -11.85 -4.94 -4.02
CA LEU A 20 -12.79 -6.03 -4.32
C LEU A 20 -14.20 -5.54 -4.60
N GLU A 21 -14.71 -4.63 -3.78
CA GLU A 21 -16.11 -4.23 -3.82
C GLU A 21 -16.38 -3.05 -4.75
N GLU A 22 -15.41 -2.17 -4.98
CA GLU A 22 -15.62 -1.03 -5.88
C GLU A 22 -14.94 -1.30 -7.22
N LEU A 23 -13.64 -1.59 -7.20
CA LEU A 23 -12.84 -1.55 -8.42
C LEU A 23 -12.85 -2.85 -9.22
N ALA A 24 -13.03 -4.01 -8.57
CA ALA A 24 -13.15 -5.28 -9.29
C ALA A 24 -14.42 -5.35 -10.15
N LYS A 25 -15.44 -4.52 -9.86
CA LYS A 25 -16.66 -4.40 -10.68
C LYS A 25 -16.43 -3.59 -11.96
N GLU A 26 -15.37 -2.78 -12.00
CA GLU A 26 -15.03 -1.86 -13.09
C GLU A 26 -13.90 -2.42 -13.99
N ARG A 27 -13.96 -3.73 -14.30
CA ARG A 27 -12.93 -4.40 -15.11
C ARG A 27 -12.74 -3.73 -16.49
N GLY A 28 -11.48 -3.55 -16.87
CA GLY A 28 -11.11 -2.93 -18.16
C GLY A 28 -11.08 -1.40 -18.14
N LYS A 29 -11.53 -0.75 -17.06
CA LYS A 29 -11.30 0.69 -16.84
C LYS A 29 -9.96 0.92 -16.17
N ARG A 30 -9.38 2.09 -16.46
CA ARG A 30 -8.15 2.55 -15.80
C ARG A 30 -8.52 3.17 -14.47
N ASN A 31 -8.32 2.42 -13.40
CA ASN A 31 -8.62 2.87 -12.05
C ASN A 31 -7.34 3.02 -11.25
N ALA A 32 -7.35 3.98 -10.32
CA ALA A 32 -6.28 4.17 -9.37
C ALA A 32 -6.87 4.43 -7.98
N VAL A 33 -6.20 3.93 -6.96
CA VAL A 33 -6.49 4.25 -5.55
C VAL A 33 -5.34 5.07 -5.03
N VAL A 34 -5.66 6.25 -4.49
CA VAL A 34 -4.73 7.02 -3.68
C VAL A 34 -5.05 6.74 -2.22
N VAL A 35 -4.06 6.28 -1.45
CA VAL A 35 -4.23 5.94 -0.03
C VAL A 35 -3.35 6.86 0.79
N LEU A 36 -3.94 7.73 1.60
CA LEU A 36 -3.22 8.57 2.55
C LEU A 36 -3.17 7.87 3.91
N THR A 37 -2.00 7.50 4.40
CA THR A 37 -1.85 6.78 5.67
C THR A 37 -0.39 6.79 6.15
N ASP A 38 -0.18 6.76 7.46
CA ASP A 38 1.12 6.42 8.07
C ASP A 38 1.47 4.92 7.91
N GLY A 39 0.53 4.12 7.42
CA GLY A 39 0.67 2.70 7.15
C GLY A 39 0.65 1.81 8.40
N VAL A 40 0.56 2.40 9.59
CA VAL A 40 0.65 1.68 10.87
C VAL A 40 -0.69 1.03 11.18
N ASP A 41 -0.92 -0.12 10.55
CA ASP A 41 -2.05 -0.98 10.89
C ASP A 41 -1.98 -1.40 12.36
N SER A 42 -3.10 -1.36 13.07
CA SER A 42 -3.11 -1.64 14.52
C SER A 42 -2.75 -3.08 14.87
N THR A 43 -2.75 -4.00 13.91
CA THR A 43 -2.20 -5.35 14.09
C THR A 43 -0.68 -5.38 14.23
N LEU A 44 0.03 -4.40 13.65
CA LEU A 44 1.48 -4.27 13.77
C LEU A 44 1.90 -3.64 15.10
N GLN A 45 0.95 -3.07 15.84
CA GLN A 45 1.28 -2.19 16.95
C GLN A 45 1.75 -2.96 18.19
N GLY A 46 1.48 -4.26 18.37
CA GLY A 46 2.12 -5.15 19.37
C GLY A 46 2.22 -4.66 20.84
N ALA A 47 1.69 -3.49 21.17
CA ALA A 47 2.21 -2.64 22.24
C ALA A 47 1.33 -2.62 23.49
N GLN A 48 0.15 -3.19 23.42
CA GLN A 48 -0.74 -3.31 24.57
C GLN A 48 -1.37 -4.69 24.50
N ASN A 49 -1.74 -5.26 25.65
CA ASN A 49 -2.58 -6.46 25.77
C ASN A 49 -3.98 -6.22 25.18
N ARG A 50 -4.04 -5.72 23.94
CA ARG A 50 -5.23 -5.43 23.16
C ARG A 50 -5.51 -6.70 22.38
N PRO A 51 -6.71 -7.29 22.55
CA PRO A 51 -7.07 -8.50 21.82
C PRO A 51 -6.92 -8.26 20.32
N SER A 52 -6.58 -9.30 19.55
CA SER A 52 -6.27 -9.27 18.11
C SER A 52 -7.39 -8.76 17.18
N TYR A 53 -8.44 -8.13 17.72
CA TYR A 53 -9.54 -7.47 17.03
C TYR A 53 -9.25 -6.00 16.66
N TYR A 54 -8.10 -5.44 17.03
CA TYR A 54 -7.72 -4.06 16.72
C TYR A 54 -6.75 -4.02 15.53
N GLY A 55 -7.24 -3.62 14.35
CA GLY A 55 -6.46 -3.52 13.10
C GLY A 55 -7.07 -4.36 11.98
N SER A 56 -6.34 -4.52 10.87
CA SER A 56 -6.83 -5.32 9.75
C SER A 56 -6.94 -6.80 10.09
N VAL A 57 -8.08 -7.42 9.80
CA VAL A 57 -8.25 -8.87 9.84
C VAL A 57 -7.48 -9.51 8.68
N LEU A 58 -7.43 -8.84 7.53
CA LEU A 58 -6.70 -9.29 6.36
C LEU A 58 -5.18 -9.20 6.58
N PRO A 59 -4.44 -10.31 6.45
CA PRO A 59 -2.99 -10.27 6.45
C PRO A 59 -2.45 -9.54 5.22
N PHE A 60 -1.20 -9.07 5.31
CA PHE A 60 -0.58 -8.31 4.23
C PHE A 60 -0.41 -9.11 2.92
N ASP A 61 -0.05 -10.40 3.00
CA ASP A 61 0.27 -11.19 1.80
C ASP A 61 -0.94 -11.40 0.87
N PRO A 62 -2.15 -11.77 1.36
CA PRO A 62 -3.36 -11.79 0.54
C PRO A 62 -3.69 -10.46 -0.12
N LEU A 63 -3.49 -9.33 0.59
CA LEU A 63 -3.67 -8.00 0.00
C LEU A 63 -2.65 -7.73 -1.12
N LEU A 64 -1.40 -8.16 -0.93
CA LEU A 64 -0.36 -8.01 -1.94
C LEU A 64 -0.65 -8.84 -3.20
N GLU A 65 -1.17 -10.06 -3.03
CA GLU A 65 -1.66 -10.89 -4.13
C GLU A 65 -2.80 -10.18 -4.88
N LEU A 66 -3.76 -9.62 -4.14
CA LEU A 66 -4.87 -8.86 -4.74
C LEU A 66 -4.38 -7.66 -5.56
N ALA A 67 -3.44 -6.88 -5.02
CA ALA A 67 -2.83 -5.74 -5.72
C ALA A 67 -2.09 -6.17 -7.00
N THR A 68 -1.51 -7.38 -6.99
CA THR A 68 -0.83 -7.97 -8.15
C THR A 68 -1.80 -8.42 -9.23
N GLU A 69 -3.00 -8.85 -8.85
CA GLU A 69 -4.00 -9.44 -9.76
C GLU A 69 -4.95 -8.43 -10.38
N LEU A 70 -5.37 -7.41 -9.63
CA LEU A 70 -6.31 -6.42 -10.13
C LEU A 70 -5.60 -5.32 -10.91
N ASP A 71 -6.14 -4.93 -12.07
CA ASP A 71 -5.68 -3.84 -12.94
C ASP A 71 -5.89 -2.41 -12.36
N THR A 72 -5.69 -2.25 -11.06
CA THR A 72 -5.75 -0.97 -10.35
C THR A 72 -4.34 -0.51 -9.96
N LEU A 73 -4.03 0.75 -10.19
CA LEU A 73 -2.80 1.38 -9.69
C LEU A 73 -2.99 1.81 -8.23
N ILE A 74 -2.01 1.55 -7.36
CA ILE A 74 -2.06 1.97 -5.96
C ILE A 74 -0.97 3.02 -5.74
N TYR A 75 -1.38 4.20 -5.28
CA TYR A 75 -0.51 5.32 -4.91
C TYR A 75 -0.64 5.61 -3.43
N PRO A 76 0.15 4.96 -2.56
CA PRO A 76 0.18 5.34 -1.17
C PRO A 76 0.92 6.67 -1.01
N ILE A 77 0.37 7.54 -0.16
CA ILE A 77 1.00 8.74 0.36
C ILE A 77 1.28 8.44 1.84
N TYR A 78 2.54 8.22 2.16
CA TYR A 78 3.03 7.93 3.50
C TYR A 78 3.16 9.21 4.31
N LEU A 79 2.49 9.25 5.47
CA LEU A 79 2.59 10.34 6.44
C LEU A 79 3.51 9.92 7.59
N ASP A 80 4.55 10.71 7.86
CA ASP A 80 5.43 10.43 9.00
C ASP A 80 4.86 11.02 10.30
N THR A 81 3.98 10.27 10.95
CA THR A 81 3.40 10.60 12.27
C THR A 81 4.18 9.98 13.44
N LYS A 82 5.38 9.45 13.19
CA LYS A 82 6.12 8.61 14.16
C LYS A 82 6.40 9.33 15.47
N ALA A 83 6.82 10.59 15.41
CA ALA A 83 7.13 11.38 16.61
C ALA A 83 5.89 11.56 17.49
N GLU A 84 4.74 11.88 16.88
CA GLU A 84 3.46 12.04 17.58
C GLU A 84 3.05 10.72 18.25
N GLN A 85 3.23 9.59 17.56
CA GLN A 85 2.91 8.27 18.09
C GLN A 85 3.79 7.89 19.30
N ILE A 86 5.07 8.22 19.28
CA ILE A 86 5.99 8.00 20.41
C ILE A 86 5.50 8.78 21.63
N GLU A 87 5.16 10.06 21.45
CA GLU A 87 4.64 10.92 22.52
C GLU A 87 3.30 10.39 23.06
N LEU A 88 2.39 9.96 22.19
CA LEU A 88 1.11 9.37 22.59
C LEU A 88 1.31 8.12 23.48
N TRP A 89 2.23 7.23 23.11
CA TRP A 89 2.53 6.05 23.93
C TRP A 89 3.27 6.39 25.22
N ALA A 90 4.23 7.31 25.18
CA ALA A 90 4.93 7.77 26.37
C ALA A 90 3.95 8.36 27.40
N ASN A 91 3.03 9.21 26.94
CA ASN A 91 1.97 9.81 27.76
C ASN A 91 0.93 8.80 28.26
N SER A 92 0.86 7.59 27.68
CA SER A 92 0.03 6.49 28.18
C SER A 92 0.67 5.67 29.31
N GLY A 93 1.88 6.06 29.75
CA GLY A 93 2.65 5.38 30.80
C GLY A 93 3.68 4.38 30.28
N MET A 94 3.93 4.32 28.96
CA MET A 94 5.02 3.53 28.39
C MET A 94 6.35 4.27 28.59
N PRO A 95 7.45 3.58 28.98
CA PRO A 95 8.78 4.18 28.96
C PRO A 95 9.13 4.72 27.56
N HIS A 96 9.69 5.92 27.49
CA HIS A 96 9.92 6.61 26.21
C HIS A 96 10.85 5.82 25.27
N ASP A 97 11.89 5.19 25.80
CA ASP A 97 12.81 4.31 25.05
C ASP A 97 12.08 3.10 24.44
N LYS A 98 11.15 2.52 25.21
CA LYS A 98 10.28 1.43 24.72
C LYS A 98 9.32 1.92 23.64
N ALA A 99 8.69 3.09 23.83
CA ALA A 99 7.81 3.69 22.83
C ALA A 99 8.55 3.96 21.51
N ALA A 100 9.75 4.56 21.58
CA ALA A 100 10.60 4.84 20.43
C ALA A 100 10.99 3.58 19.66
N SER A 101 11.46 2.53 20.36
CA SER A 101 11.88 1.28 19.71
C SER A 101 10.73 0.51 19.04
N LEU A 102 9.53 0.56 19.61
CA LEU A 102 8.33 -0.04 19.01
C LEU A 102 7.85 0.76 17.79
N ALA A 103 7.86 2.09 17.90
CA ALA A 103 7.45 2.96 16.80
C ALA A 103 8.39 2.79 15.61
N GLU A 104 9.71 2.78 15.83
CA GLU A 104 10.70 2.55 14.78
C GLU A 104 10.42 1.26 13.99
N GLN A 105 10.15 0.16 14.68
CA GLN A 105 9.83 -1.12 14.05
C GLN A 105 8.50 -1.07 13.28
N ALA A 106 7.45 -0.52 13.89
CA ALA A 106 6.12 -0.48 13.29
C ALA A 106 6.10 0.38 12.01
N TYR A 107 6.69 1.57 12.05
CA TYR A 107 6.73 2.48 10.90
C TYR A 107 7.66 1.95 9.79
N ALA A 108 8.80 1.35 10.12
CA ALA A 108 9.68 0.73 9.12
C ALA A 108 8.98 -0.40 8.36
N VAL A 109 8.27 -1.29 9.08
CA VAL A 109 7.48 -2.37 8.45
C VAL A 109 6.36 -1.79 7.59
N SER A 110 5.66 -0.77 8.08
CA SER A 110 4.56 -0.12 7.39
C SER A 110 5.00 0.51 6.08
N TYR A 111 6.10 1.28 6.10
CA TYR A 111 6.72 1.86 4.92
C TYR A 111 7.04 0.80 3.85
N ILE A 112 7.72 -0.29 4.25
CA ILE A 112 8.07 -1.38 3.35
C ILE A 112 6.81 -2.02 2.72
N ARG A 113 5.75 -2.18 3.50
CA ARG A 113 4.48 -2.77 3.03
C ARG A 113 3.76 -1.87 2.03
N LEU A 114 3.64 -0.57 2.32
CA LEU A 114 3.08 0.41 1.38
C LEU A 114 3.89 0.45 0.07
N LYS A 115 5.23 0.45 0.17
CA LYS A 115 6.11 0.40 -0.99
C LYS A 115 5.88 -0.87 -1.83
N LYS A 116 5.72 -2.03 -1.19
CA LYS A 116 5.42 -3.29 -1.88
C LYS A 116 4.07 -3.25 -2.61
N LEU A 117 3.03 -2.64 -2.02
CA LEU A 117 1.72 -2.48 -2.67
C LEU A 117 1.79 -1.57 -3.90
N ALA A 118 2.50 -0.45 -3.79
CA ALA A 118 2.77 0.44 -4.91
C ALA A 118 3.51 -0.30 -6.03
N GLU A 119 4.58 -1.02 -5.72
CA GLU A 119 5.37 -1.76 -6.71
C GLU A 119 4.58 -2.91 -7.36
N ALA A 120 3.77 -3.65 -6.60
CA ALA A 120 2.95 -4.74 -7.11
C ALA A 120 1.89 -4.27 -8.11
N SER A 121 1.30 -3.11 -7.84
CA SER A 121 0.29 -2.47 -8.70
C SER A 121 0.89 -1.61 -9.81
N ALA A 122 2.21 -1.51 -9.93
CA ALA A 122 2.94 -0.60 -10.83
C ALA A 122 2.76 0.92 -10.53
N GLY A 123 2.24 1.26 -9.36
CA GLY A 123 2.17 2.62 -8.85
C GLY A 123 3.50 3.10 -8.23
N ARG A 124 3.41 4.07 -7.32
CA ARG A 124 4.55 4.63 -6.58
C ARG A 124 4.12 5.10 -5.20
N LEU A 125 5.00 4.87 -4.23
CA LEU A 125 4.91 5.47 -2.91
C LEU A 125 5.37 6.93 -2.98
N PHE A 126 4.57 7.81 -2.41
CA PHE A 126 4.92 9.20 -2.12
C PHE A 126 5.05 9.37 -0.61
N GLU A 127 5.85 10.35 -0.19
CA GLU A 127 6.03 10.71 1.21
C GLU A 127 5.55 12.16 1.36
N ALA A 128 4.88 12.45 2.47
CA ALA A 128 4.48 13.79 2.84
C ALA A 128 4.70 13.97 4.36
N GLU A 129 5.45 15.00 4.72
CA GLU A 129 5.75 15.36 6.10
C GLU A 129 4.67 16.28 6.69
N SER A 130 3.86 16.91 5.85
CA SER A 130 2.79 17.81 6.27
C SER A 130 1.64 17.88 5.28
N LEU A 131 0.52 18.46 5.72
CA LEU A 131 -0.66 18.67 4.88
C LEU A 131 -0.36 19.59 3.68
N GLU A 132 0.52 20.57 3.86
CA GLU A 132 0.93 21.51 2.79
C GLU A 132 1.72 20.79 1.68
N GLN A 133 2.41 19.69 2.00
CA GLN A 133 3.11 18.87 1.00
C GLN A 133 2.18 17.96 0.20
N LEU A 134 0.90 17.83 0.58
CA LEU A 134 -0.03 16.98 -0.15
C LEU A 134 -0.35 17.51 -1.54
N GLU A 135 -0.51 18.82 -1.68
CA GLU A 135 -0.82 19.44 -2.98
C GLU A 135 0.21 19.08 -4.07
N PRO A 136 1.53 19.32 -3.88
CA PRO A 136 2.51 18.91 -4.88
C PRO A 136 2.58 17.39 -5.08
N VAL A 137 2.30 16.57 -4.05
CA VAL A 137 2.22 15.11 -4.20
C VAL A 137 1.05 14.71 -5.12
N TYR A 138 -0.12 15.33 -4.98
CA TYR A 138 -1.25 15.06 -5.87
C TYR A 138 -0.96 15.47 -7.31
N GLU A 139 -0.25 16.58 -7.54
CA GLU A 139 0.17 16.97 -8.89
C GLU A 139 1.07 15.91 -9.55
N LEU A 140 2.00 15.34 -8.79
CA LEU A 140 2.85 14.24 -9.26
C LEU A 140 2.04 12.99 -9.57
N ILE A 141 1.05 12.64 -8.75
CA ILE A 141 0.14 11.51 -9.00
C ILE A 141 -0.67 11.76 -10.29
N ILE A 142 -1.21 12.96 -10.49
CA ILE A 142 -1.96 13.31 -11.70
C ILE A 142 -1.06 13.23 -12.94
N ALA A 143 0.17 13.70 -12.85
CA ALA A 143 1.16 13.58 -13.93
C ALA A 143 1.47 12.11 -14.26
N ASP A 144 1.67 11.27 -13.23
CA ASP A 144 1.86 9.83 -13.38
C ASP A 144 0.64 9.19 -14.10
N LEU A 145 -0.58 9.50 -13.65
CA LEU A 145 -1.82 8.97 -14.22
C LEU A 145 -2.04 9.35 -15.69
N ARG A 146 -1.54 10.51 -16.13
CA ARG A 146 -1.57 10.93 -17.54
C ARG A 146 -0.63 10.12 -18.44
N THR A 147 0.34 9.41 -17.86
CA THR A 147 1.38 8.65 -18.59
C THR A 147 1.23 7.14 -18.46
N VAL A 148 0.03 6.66 -18.11
CA VAL A 148 -0.27 5.23 -18.01
C VAL A 148 -0.55 4.64 -19.39
N TYR A 149 0.14 3.56 -19.73
CA TYR A 149 -0.06 2.81 -20.97
C TYR A 149 -0.55 1.39 -20.67
N THR A 150 -1.43 0.87 -21.52
CA THR A 150 -1.91 -0.51 -21.44
C THR A 150 -1.23 -1.31 -22.55
N LEU A 151 -0.54 -2.39 -22.18
CA LEU A 151 0.10 -3.31 -23.12
C LEU A 151 -0.55 -4.68 -22.98
N ALA A 152 -0.95 -5.27 -24.11
CA ALA A 152 -1.47 -6.62 -24.17
C ALA A 152 -0.47 -7.53 -24.90
N TYR A 153 -0.31 -8.75 -24.40
CA TYR A 153 0.51 -9.77 -25.05
C TYR A 153 -0.12 -11.16 -24.84
N THR A 154 0.20 -12.10 -25.72
CA THR A 154 -0.20 -13.51 -25.55
C THR A 154 1.01 -14.29 -25.03
N PRO A 155 0.91 -14.98 -23.88
CA PRO A 155 2.03 -15.77 -23.36
C PRO A 155 2.26 -16.99 -24.26
N THR A 156 3.52 -17.34 -24.49
CA THR A 156 3.90 -18.55 -25.24
C THR A 156 3.54 -19.84 -24.50
N ASN A 157 3.52 -19.81 -23.17
CA ASN A 157 2.98 -20.88 -22.34
C ASN A 157 1.53 -20.55 -21.95
N THR A 158 0.58 -21.41 -22.28
CA THR A 158 -0.86 -21.22 -21.96
C THR A 158 -1.34 -22.05 -20.76
N ALA A 159 -0.47 -22.85 -20.13
CA ALA A 159 -0.84 -23.71 -19.00
C ALA A 159 -1.20 -22.92 -17.73
N ARG A 160 -2.32 -23.28 -17.10
CA ARG A 160 -2.78 -22.69 -15.83
C ARG A 160 -2.30 -23.56 -14.66
N ASP A 161 -0.99 -23.53 -14.41
CA ASP A 161 -0.32 -24.43 -13.47
C ASP A 161 -0.04 -23.80 -12.09
N GLY A 162 -0.62 -22.64 -11.81
CA GLY A 162 -0.43 -21.90 -10.56
C GLY A 162 0.96 -21.28 -10.40
N LYS A 163 1.83 -21.35 -11.41
CA LYS A 163 3.19 -20.81 -11.31
C LYS A 163 3.23 -19.32 -11.60
N TRP A 164 4.17 -18.66 -10.94
CA TRP A 164 4.48 -17.26 -11.19
C TRP A 164 5.11 -17.06 -12.56
N ARG A 165 4.62 -16.07 -13.31
CA ARG A 165 5.11 -15.68 -14.62
C ARG A 165 5.58 -14.24 -14.58
N ARG A 166 6.89 -14.06 -14.68
CA ARG A 166 7.51 -12.73 -14.69
C ARG A 166 7.18 -11.99 -15.99
N ILE A 167 6.85 -10.70 -15.88
CA ILE A 167 6.71 -9.76 -16.98
C ILE A 167 7.86 -8.76 -16.88
N ALA A 168 8.45 -8.42 -18.03
CA ALA A 168 9.45 -7.37 -18.13
C ALA A 168 9.23 -6.58 -19.43
N VAL A 169 9.14 -5.26 -19.32
CA VAL A 169 9.04 -4.35 -20.46
C VAL A 169 10.38 -3.64 -20.63
N LYS A 170 10.84 -3.53 -21.88
CA LYS A 170 12.07 -2.83 -22.26
C LYS A 170 11.72 -1.79 -23.32
N LEU A 171 12.39 -0.65 -23.28
CA LEU A 171 12.29 0.41 -24.30
C LEU A 171 13.65 0.52 -25.02
N PRO A 172 13.88 -0.23 -26.11
CA PRO A 172 15.18 -0.25 -26.78
C PRO A 172 15.65 1.12 -27.26
N SER A 173 14.71 1.96 -27.70
CA SER A 173 14.99 3.32 -28.18
C SER A 173 15.18 4.35 -27.05
N ASN A 174 14.90 3.99 -25.80
CA ASN A 174 15.10 4.86 -24.64
C ASN A 174 15.46 4.03 -23.40
N PRO A 175 16.70 3.51 -23.33
CA PRO A 175 17.12 2.63 -22.25
C PRO A 175 17.18 3.33 -20.88
N GLU A 176 17.32 4.66 -20.86
CA GLU A 176 17.37 5.48 -19.64
C GLU A 176 15.98 5.77 -19.03
N ALA A 177 14.90 5.43 -19.74
CA ALA A 177 13.55 5.63 -19.24
C ALA A 177 13.27 4.77 -18.01
N ILE A 178 12.74 5.39 -16.95
CA ILE A 178 12.26 4.67 -15.77
C ILE A 178 10.89 4.07 -16.07
N ILE A 179 10.84 2.75 -16.22
CA ILE A 179 9.63 2.00 -16.53
C ILE A 179 9.08 1.36 -15.24
N ARG A 180 7.82 1.65 -14.91
CA ARG A 180 7.06 0.94 -13.87
C ARG A 180 6.05 0.02 -14.52
N THR A 181 6.12 -1.27 -14.18
CA THR A 181 5.23 -2.30 -14.72
C THR A 181 4.92 -3.32 -13.64
N ARG A 182 3.81 -4.03 -13.80
CA ARG A 182 3.55 -5.24 -13.02
C ARG A 182 4.70 -6.22 -13.24
N ARG A 183 5.22 -6.78 -12.15
CA ARG A 183 6.37 -7.70 -12.20
C ARG A 183 6.01 -9.08 -12.77
N GLY A 184 4.72 -9.41 -12.82
CA GLY A 184 4.23 -10.70 -13.26
C GLY A 184 2.82 -11.00 -12.76
N TYR A 185 2.40 -12.24 -12.93
CA TYR A 185 1.12 -12.77 -12.47
C TYR A 185 1.25 -14.26 -12.16
N THR A 186 0.30 -14.78 -11.39
CA THR A 186 0.15 -16.22 -11.15
C THR A 186 -0.75 -16.82 -12.21
N ALA A 187 -0.31 -17.90 -12.87
CA ALA A 187 -1.08 -18.57 -13.92
C ALA A 187 -2.26 -19.37 -13.35
N ARG A 188 -3.45 -18.75 -13.29
CA ARG A 188 -4.69 -19.35 -12.77
C ARG A 188 -5.69 -19.68 -13.88
#